data_AF-A0A2G6KLB3-F1
#
_entry.id   AF-A0A2G6KLB3-F1
#
_cell.length_a   1.000
_cell.length_b   1.000
_cell.length_c   1.000
_cell.angle_alpha   90.00
_cell.angle_beta   90.00
_cell.angle_gamma   90.00
#
_symmetry.space_group_name_H-M   'P 1'
#
loop_
_entity.id
_entity.type
_entity.pdbx_description
1 polymer ?
#
loop_
_entity_poly.entity_id
_entity_poly.type
_entity_poly.pdbx_seq_one_letter_code
_entity_poly.pdbx_strand_id
1 'polypeptide(L)'
;MPLRSERLKQLLAHRLGNRLVFFLLAIVIGALVGLATVALIWLIELVHRIGYGTADEDGLAAMIASLPAWQVILVPTLGGAVVGGLLRFMPGQRYHGIADVMEACALNSARMPVRSDLVAALAAGVSLGSGVPLGREGPAVHIGSSLSALVAEKLGLDHRHSLALLGCGAASAVAVSFSTPITAVIFALEVIVGYYTLWVFAPVVIAAMAGMMVREAFLGQGTLFDLPARELASMWELLSFALRGVVAALFARAQLGVIPLMTGFWERLALPRLMRPAAAGVLIGVAALAFPHVLGLGIEGTQTALEGGFGAGEYTGLFIVKWLVVCLALASGFAGGVFGPAVFLGAMLGGAFWSFLSLTGLPLS
;
A
#
# COMPACT_ATOMS: atom_id res chain seq x y z
N MET A 1 16.05 1.17 49.40
CA MET A 1 14.71 0.86 48.87
C MET A 1 14.80 0.31 47.41
N PRO A 2 15.50 -0.82 47.14
CA PRO A 2 15.73 -1.31 45.76
C PRO A 2 14.87 -2.53 45.37
N LEU A 3 14.06 -3.07 46.29
CA LEU A 3 13.42 -4.39 46.20
C LEU A 3 12.16 -4.46 45.30
N ARG A 4 11.69 -3.33 44.74
CA ARG A 4 10.50 -3.32 43.85
C ARG A 4 10.83 -3.52 42.36
N SER A 5 12.05 -3.24 41.91
CA SER A 5 12.43 -3.42 40.49
C SER A 5 12.77 -4.87 40.14
N GLU A 6 13.33 -5.63 41.09
CA GLU A 6 13.69 -7.04 40.91
C GLU A 6 12.48 -7.98 40.91
N ARG A 7 11.40 -7.65 41.64
CA ARG A 7 10.15 -8.43 41.59
C ARG A 7 9.41 -8.32 40.26
N LEU A 8 9.51 -7.18 39.56
CA LEU A 8 8.94 -7.01 38.22
C LEU A 8 9.73 -7.84 37.19
N LYS A 9 11.06 -7.89 37.31
CA LYS A 9 11.93 -8.76 36.50
C LYS A 9 11.70 -10.24 36.77
N GLN A 10 11.41 -10.63 38.01
CA GLN A 10 11.08 -12.02 38.37
C GLN A 10 9.66 -12.44 37.93
N LEU A 11 8.69 -11.52 37.85
CA LEU A 11 7.36 -11.82 37.30
C LEU A 11 7.39 -12.00 35.76
N LEU A 12 8.30 -11.30 35.08
CA LEU A 12 8.64 -11.57 33.67
C LEU A 12 9.35 -12.94 33.47
N ALA A 13 9.82 -13.61 34.54
CA ALA A 13 10.52 -14.89 34.41
C ALA A 13 9.59 -16.11 34.26
N HIS A 14 8.27 -15.98 34.47
CA HIS A 14 7.33 -17.08 34.24
C HIS A 14 6.81 -17.03 32.80
N ARG A 15 7.07 -18.08 32.00
CA ARG A 15 6.73 -18.18 30.55
C ARG A 15 5.29 -17.76 30.17
N LEU A 16 4.32 -17.79 31.09
CA LEU A 16 2.96 -17.30 30.90
C LEU A 16 2.82 -15.77 31.08
N GLY A 17 3.53 -15.18 32.05
CA GLY A 17 3.56 -13.73 32.28
C GLY A 17 4.15 -12.97 31.09
N ASN A 18 5.24 -13.49 30.51
CA ASN A 18 5.81 -12.94 29.28
C ASN A 18 4.85 -12.98 28.08
N ARG A 19 3.98 -14.00 27.99
CA ARG A 19 3.01 -14.10 26.90
C ARG A 19 1.88 -13.08 27.03
N LEU A 20 1.33 -12.91 28.24
CA LEU A 20 0.28 -11.92 28.50
C LEU A 20 0.79 -10.49 28.28
N VAL A 21 2.00 -10.18 28.76
CA VAL A 21 2.64 -8.88 28.52
C VAL A 21 2.83 -8.65 27.02
N PHE A 22 3.25 -9.67 26.27
CA PHE A 22 3.41 -9.55 24.83
C PHE A 22 2.08 -9.34 24.09
N PHE A 23 0.99 -9.97 24.53
CA PHE A 23 -0.34 -9.73 23.96
C PHE A 23 -0.86 -8.33 24.25
N LEU A 24 -0.66 -7.82 25.47
CA LEU A 24 -0.99 -6.43 25.81
C LEU A 24 -0.16 -5.46 24.96
N LEU A 25 1.13 -5.76 24.76
CA LEU A 25 1.98 -4.96 23.88
C LEU A 25 1.49 -5.01 22.43
N ALA A 26 1.03 -6.15 21.94
CA ALA A 26 0.45 -6.29 20.61
C ALA A 26 -0.83 -5.45 20.44
N ILE A 27 -1.70 -5.37 21.46
CA ILE A 27 -2.87 -4.48 21.45
C ILE A 27 -2.43 -3.01 21.34
N VAL A 28 -1.48 -2.60 22.19
CA VAL A 28 -0.98 -1.22 22.20
C VAL A 28 -0.34 -0.85 20.87
N ILE A 29 0.50 -1.72 20.32
CA ILE A 29 1.10 -1.53 19.00
C ILE A 29 0.03 -1.49 17.90
N GLY A 30 -0.92 -2.42 17.93
CA GLY A 30 -2.02 -2.45 16.99
C GLY A 30 -2.79 -1.14 16.97
N ALA A 31 -3.13 -0.60 18.13
CA ALA A 31 -3.83 0.68 18.25
C ALA A 31 -2.97 1.87 17.82
N LEU A 32 -1.70 1.95 18.25
CA LEU A 32 -0.78 3.02 17.88
C LEU A 32 -0.52 3.07 16.37
N VAL A 33 -0.28 1.92 15.75
CA VAL A 33 -0.10 1.82 14.31
C VAL A 33 -1.41 2.09 13.57
N GLY A 34 -2.54 1.64 14.11
CA GLY A 34 -3.86 1.99 13.57
C GLY A 34 -4.07 3.50 13.51
N LEU A 35 -3.75 4.23 14.59
CA LEU A 35 -3.84 5.69 14.63
C LEU A 35 -2.88 6.34 13.62
N ALA A 36 -1.66 5.83 13.49
CA ALA A 36 -0.69 6.35 12.54
C ALA A 36 -1.13 6.14 11.08
N THR A 37 -1.73 4.98 10.77
CA THR A 37 -2.28 4.69 9.45
C THR A 37 -3.52 5.54 9.15
N VAL A 38 -4.41 5.75 10.12
CA VAL A 38 -5.54 6.69 9.98
C VAL A 38 -5.03 8.11 9.72
N ALA A 39 -4.00 8.56 10.45
CA ALA A 39 -3.40 9.87 10.22
C ALA A 39 -2.77 10.00 8.83
N LEU A 40 -2.16 8.93 8.29
CA LEU A 40 -1.69 8.89 6.91
C LEU A 40 -2.86 9.02 5.92
N ILE A 41 -3.96 8.30 6.14
CA ILE A 41 -5.16 8.37 5.28
C ILE A 41 -5.73 9.79 5.28
N TRP A 42 -5.89 10.42 6.44
CA TRP A 42 -6.32 11.82 6.52
C TRP A 42 -5.36 12.81 5.88
N LEU A 43 -4.04 12.55 5.94
CA LEU A 43 -3.07 13.38 5.24
C LEU A 43 -3.23 13.27 3.72
N ILE A 44 -3.46 12.06 3.21
CA ILE A 44 -3.74 11.81 1.79
C ILE A 44 -5.00 12.56 1.39
N GLU A 45 -6.10 12.40 2.13
CA GLU A 45 -7.37 13.10 1.90
C GLU A 45 -7.22 14.62 1.98
N LEU A 46 -6.43 15.14 2.91
CA LEU A 46 -6.19 16.58 3.04
C LEU A 46 -5.48 17.13 1.80
N VAL A 47 -4.39 16.51 1.37
CA VAL A 47 -3.65 16.93 0.17
C VAL A 47 -4.53 16.78 -1.07
N HIS A 48 -5.32 15.71 -1.13
CA HIS A 48 -6.30 15.48 -2.17
C HIS A 48 -7.32 16.61 -2.28
N ARG A 49 -7.92 16.98 -1.14
CA ARG A 49 -8.92 18.06 -1.05
C ARG A 49 -8.35 19.41 -1.43
N ILE A 50 -7.10 19.69 -1.07
CA ILE A 50 -6.40 20.93 -1.46
C ILE A 50 -6.13 20.94 -2.97
N GLY A 51 -5.77 19.80 -3.57
CA GLY A 51 -5.41 19.72 -4.98
C GLY A 51 -6.61 19.71 -5.93
N TYR A 52 -7.55 18.78 -5.71
CA TYR A 52 -8.65 18.51 -6.64
C TYR A 52 -10.01 19.03 -6.15
N GLY A 53 -10.18 19.27 -4.84
CA GLY A 53 -11.44 19.68 -4.23
C GLY A 53 -12.09 18.58 -3.40
N THR A 54 -13.32 18.82 -2.94
CA THR A 54 -14.04 17.91 -2.03
C THR A 54 -14.77 16.82 -2.82
N ALA A 55 -14.05 15.78 -3.22
CA ALA A 55 -14.64 14.48 -3.54
C ALA A 55 -14.01 13.41 -2.64
N ASP A 56 -14.81 12.40 -2.30
CA ASP A 56 -14.32 11.20 -1.63
C ASP A 56 -13.61 10.28 -2.65
N GLU A 57 -12.81 9.30 -2.17
CA GLU A 57 -11.98 8.42 -3.02
C GLU A 57 -12.80 7.68 -4.11
N ASP A 58 -14.11 7.52 -3.91
CA ASP A 58 -15.05 6.82 -4.80
C ASP A 58 -15.56 7.67 -5.98
N GLY A 59 -15.35 9.00 -5.98
CA GLY A 59 -15.80 9.92 -7.03
C GLY A 59 -14.66 10.64 -7.75
N LEU A 60 -13.42 10.16 -7.58
CA LEU A 60 -12.23 10.83 -8.06
C LEU A 60 -12.18 10.95 -9.59
N ALA A 61 -12.43 9.86 -10.33
CA ALA A 61 -12.40 9.85 -11.78
C ALA A 61 -13.46 10.78 -12.37
N ALA A 62 -14.69 10.73 -11.82
CA ALA A 62 -15.77 11.65 -12.20
C ALA A 62 -15.40 13.11 -11.94
N MET A 63 -14.79 13.42 -10.79
CA MET A 63 -14.32 14.77 -10.46
C MET A 63 -13.22 15.21 -11.44
N ILE A 64 -12.19 14.39 -11.68
CA ILE A 64 -11.08 14.71 -12.60
C ILE A 64 -11.61 15.04 -14.00
N ALA A 65 -12.61 14.29 -14.48
CA ALA A 65 -13.22 14.53 -15.79
C ALA A 65 -13.91 15.91 -15.88
N SER A 66 -14.36 16.47 -14.76
CA SER A 66 -15.00 17.78 -14.69
C SER A 66 -14.02 18.95 -14.46
N LEU A 67 -12.79 18.66 -14.03
CA LEU A 67 -11.79 19.67 -13.70
C LEU A 67 -11.10 20.23 -14.95
N PRO A 68 -10.64 21.49 -14.92
CA PRO A 68 -9.91 22.07 -16.03
C PRO A 68 -8.55 21.38 -16.19
N ALA A 69 -8.13 21.17 -17.44
CA ALA A 69 -6.94 20.38 -17.77
C ALA A 69 -5.64 20.86 -17.07
N TRP A 70 -5.51 22.17 -16.85
CA TRP A 70 -4.36 22.73 -16.15
C TRP A 70 -4.28 22.25 -14.69
N GLN A 71 -5.41 22.08 -14.01
CA GLN A 71 -5.44 21.63 -12.61
C GLN A 71 -5.07 20.16 -12.50
N VAL A 72 -5.61 19.32 -13.39
CA VAL A 72 -5.30 17.87 -13.46
C VAL A 72 -3.81 17.61 -13.68
N ILE A 73 -3.13 18.49 -14.43
CA ILE A 73 -1.68 18.39 -14.64
C ILE A 73 -0.89 19.02 -13.47
N LEU A 74 -1.35 20.17 -12.97
CA LEU A 74 -0.60 20.95 -11.98
C LEU A 74 -0.52 20.25 -10.63
N VAL A 75 -1.60 19.62 -10.18
CA VAL A 75 -1.66 18.94 -8.87
C VAL A 75 -0.59 17.83 -8.72
N PRO A 76 -0.50 16.82 -9.61
CA PRO A 76 0.54 15.79 -9.50
C PRO A 76 1.94 16.36 -9.74
N THR A 77 2.08 17.43 -10.54
CA THR A 77 3.36 18.12 -10.77
C THR A 77 3.87 18.80 -9.49
N LEU A 78 3.02 19.56 -8.80
CA LEU A 78 3.35 20.22 -7.54
C LEU A 78 3.59 19.19 -6.43
N GLY A 79 2.77 18.14 -6.38
CA GLY A 79 2.97 16.99 -5.51
C GLY A 79 4.36 16.38 -5.69
N GLY A 80 4.76 16.15 -6.94
CA GLY A 80 6.09 15.67 -7.29
C GLY A 80 7.21 16.63 -6.90
N ALA A 81 7.02 17.94 -7.04
CA ALA A 81 8.02 18.93 -6.60
C ALA A 81 8.21 18.90 -5.07
N VAL A 82 7.13 18.80 -4.30
CA VAL A 82 7.18 18.69 -2.84
C VAL A 82 7.83 17.37 -2.41
N VAL A 83 7.44 16.25 -3.02
CA VAL A 83 8.07 14.93 -2.78
C VAL A 83 9.56 15.00 -3.07
N GLY A 84 9.95 15.57 -4.21
CA GLY A 84 11.35 15.82 -4.57
C GLY A 84 12.11 16.64 -3.52
N GLY A 85 11.49 17.68 -2.96
CA GLY A 85 12.04 18.45 -1.85
C GLY A 85 12.23 17.63 -0.58
N LEU A 86 11.26 16.77 -0.24
CA LEU A 86 11.31 15.90 0.94
C LEU A 86 12.40 14.82 0.81
N LEU A 87 12.61 14.27 -0.40
CA LEU A 87 13.67 13.31 -0.68
C LEU A 87 15.07 13.85 -0.34
N ARG A 88 15.29 15.17 -0.37
CA ARG A 88 16.57 15.79 0.02
C ARG A 88 16.96 15.48 1.47
N PHE A 89 15.98 15.27 2.34
CA PHE A 89 16.20 14.96 3.76
C PHE A 89 16.31 13.46 4.03
N MET A 90 16.20 12.62 3.00
CA MET A 90 16.29 11.17 3.11
C MET A 90 17.68 10.67 2.67
N PRO A 91 18.24 9.66 3.36
CA PRO A 91 19.52 9.08 2.94
C PRO A 91 19.40 8.47 1.54
N GLY A 92 20.39 8.71 0.69
CA GLY A 92 20.37 8.25 -0.70
C GLY A 92 19.38 8.98 -1.63
N GLN A 93 18.64 9.98 -1.13
CA GLN A 93 17.62 10.72 -1.87
C GLN A 93 16.59 9.80 -2.56
N ARG A 94 16.21 8.72 -1.86
CA ARG A 94 15.23 7.75 -2.32
C ARG A 94 14.16 7.53 -1.26
N TYR A 95 12.98 7.14 -1.72
CA TYR A 95 11.92 6.68 -0.83
C TYR A 95 12.29 5.33 -0.18
N HIS A 96 11.88 5.14 1.07
CA HIS A 96 11.99 3.88 1.81
C HIS A 96 10.61 3.25 1.97
N GLY A 97 10.48 1.96 1.68
CA GLY A 97 9.21 1.24 1.71
C GLY A 97 9.34 -0.17 2.28
N ILE A 98 8.49 -1.09 1.82
CA ILE A 98 8.42 -2.47 2.36
C ILE A 98 9.75 -3.21 2.20
N ALA A 99 10.48 -2.99 1.10
CA ALA A 99 11.79 -3.61 0.90
C ALA A 99 12.78 -3.25 2.02
N ASP A 100 12.77 -1.99 2.49
CA ASP A 100 13.61 -1.52 3.59
C ASP A 100 13.17 -2.12 4.94
N VAL A 101 11.86 -2.36 5.12
CA VAL A 101 11.34 -3.12 6.27
C VAL A 101 11.86 -4.56 6.25
N MET A 102 11.80 -5.23 5.10
CA MET A 102 12.30 -6.61 4.94
C MET A 102 13.80 -6.69 5.15
N GLU A 103 14.56 -5.71 4.64
CA GLU A 103 15.99 -5.60 4.89
C GLU A 103 16.29 -5.39 6.37
N ALA A 104 15.53 -4.53 7.06
CA ALA A 104 15.68 -4.31 8.49
C ALA A 104 15.38 -5.58 9.31
N CYS A 105 14.36 -6.36 8.93
CA CYS A 105 14.08 -7.68 9.51
C CYS A 105 15.29 -8.62 9.36
N ALA A 106 15.86 -8.68 8.15
CA ALA A 106 16.89 -9.66 7.80
C ALA A 106 18.28 -9.30 8.34
N LEU A 107 18.65 -8.01 8.32
CA LEU A 107 20.04 -7.58 8.54
C LEU A 107 20.24 -6.70 9.78
N ASN A 108 19.25 -5.89 10.17
CA ASN A 108 19.43 -4.81 11.16
C ASN A 108 18.78 -5.08 12.52
N SER A 109 18.55 -6.35 12.87
CA SER A 109 17.83 -6.71 14.10
C SER A 109 16.47 -5.98 14.24
N ALA A 110 15.80 -5.71 13.12
CA ALA A 110 14.53 -4.97 13.05
C ALA A 110 14.59 -3.51 13.56
N ARG A 111 15.74 -2.83 13.46
CA ARG A 111 15.87 -1.38 13.79
C ARG A 111 15.64 -0.50 12.57
N MET A 112 14.96 0.63 12.76
CA MET A 112 14.62 1.57 11.68
C MET A 112 14.87 3.04 12.08
N PRO A 113 15.37 3.88 11.16
CA PRO A 113 15.70 5.28 11.41
C PRO A 113 14.47 6.21 11.45
N VAL A 114 13.95 6.47 12.66
CA VAL A 114 12.73 7.29 12.91
C VAL A 114 12.64 8.60 12.12
N ARG A 115 13.74 9.36 12.02
CA ARG A 115 13.72 10.67 11.35
C ARG A 115 13.44 10.56 9.86
N SER A 116 14.11 9.64 9.15
CA SER A 116 13.85 9.42 7.72
C SER A 116 12.48 8.80 7.49
N ASP A 117 11.97 8.04 8.45
CA ASP A 117 10.69 7.34 8.31
C ASP A 117 9.51 8.32 8.40
N LEU A 118 9.61 9.35 9.26
CA LEU A 118 8.64 10.45 9.30
C LEU A 118 8.64 11.25 8.00
N VAL A 119 9.82 11.52 7.42
CA VAL A 119 9.92 12.20 6.11
C VAL A 119 9.32 11.32 5.00
N ALA A 120 9.56 10.01 5.04
CA ALA A 120 8.99 9.05 4.10
C ALA A 120 7.45 9.03 4.18
N ALA A 121 6.89 9.07 5.39
CA ALA A 121 5.45 9.13 5.62
C ALA A 121 4.83 10.41 5.04
N LEU A 122 5.46 11.56 5.28
CA LEU A 122 5.01 12.83 4.70
C LEU A 122 5.10 12.83 3.17
N ALA A 123 6.21 12.33 2.62
CA ALA A 123 6.40 12.21 1.18
C ALA A 123 5.32 11.31 0.55
N ALA A 124 4.98 10.19 1.20
CA ALA A 124 3.92 9.31 0.77
C ALA A 124 2.54 9.98 0.82
N GLY A 125 2.22 10.67 1.92
CA GLY A 125 0.96 11.40 2.04
C GLY A 125 0.77 12.44 0.94
N VAL A 126 1.82 13.22 0.65
CA VAL A 126 1.79 14.22 -0.44
C VAL A 126 1.70 13.54 -1.81
N SER A 127 2.51 12.51 -2.06
CA SER A 127 2.53 11.77 -3.32
C SER A 127 1.15 11.20 -3.66
N LEU A 128 0.57 10.43 -2.72
CA LEU A 128 -0.70 9.75 -2.89
C LEU A 128 -1.87 10.74 -2.93
N GLY A 129 -1.85 11.75 -2.06
CA GLY A 129 -2.89 12.78 -2.04
C GLY A 129 -2.91 13.63 -3.32
N SER A 130 -1.75 13.80 -3.97
CA SER A 130 -1.67 14.47 -5.28
C SER A 130 -2.21 13.62 -6.45
N GLY A 131 -2.78 12.44 -6.16
CA GLY A 131 -3.42 11.58 -7.15
C GLY A 131 -2.46 10.66 -7.90
N VAL A 132 -1.20 10.55 -7.47
CA VAL A 132 -0.23 9.63 -8.08
C VAL A 132 -0.73 8.18 -7.89
N PRO A 133 -0.71 7.32 -8.93
CA PRO A 133 -1.27 5.98 -8.83
C PRO A 133 -0.33 5.00 -8.14
N LEU A 134 -0.11 5.23 -6.86
CA LEU A 134 0.60 4.33 -5.97
C LEU A 134 -0.32 3.93 -4.81
N GLY A 135 0.06 2.88 -4.07
CA GLY A 135 -0.67 2.37 -2.92
C GLY A 135 -0.24 3.01 -1.60
N ARG A 136 -1.19 3.24 -0.70
CA ARG A 136 -0.92 3.70 0.68
C ARG A 136 -0.32 2.62 1.61
N GLU A 137 -0.43 1.36 1.21
CA GLU A 137 0.02 0.20 1.97
C GLU A 137 1.50 0.17 2.29
N GLY A 138 2.33 0.46 1.29
CA GLY A 138 3.78 0.48 1.48
C GLY A 138 4.19 1.48 2.56
N PRO A 139 3.74 2.75 2.46
CA PRO A 139 3.93 3.74 3.51
C PRO A 139 3.32 3.33 4.86
N ALA A 140 2.10 2.79 4.89
CA ALA A 140 1.44 2.36 6.13
C ALA A 140 2.25 1.26 6.83
N VAL A 141 2.68 0.22 6.11
CA VAL A 141 3.52 -0.85 6.63
C VAL A 141 4.85 -0.30 7.11
N HIS A 142 5.49 0.58 6.35
CA HIS A 142 6.75 1.22 6.76
C HIS A 142 6.59 1.98 8.08
N ILE A 143 5.57 2.84 8.20
CA ILE A 143 5.26 3.57 9.45
C ILE A 143 4.98 2.59 10.60
N GLY A 144 4.17 1.57 10.36
CA GLY A 144 3.81 0.57 11.35
C GLY A 144 5.01 -0.20 11.87
N SER A 145 5.88 -0.64 10.96
CA SER A 145 7.13 -1.30 11.29
C SER A 145 8.11 -0.38 12.01
N SER A 146 8.28 0.88 11.58
CA SER A 146 9.13 1.85 12.26
C SER A 146 8.68 2.16 13.70
N LEU A 147 7.36 2.30 13.92
CA LEU A 147 6.81 2.49 15.26
C LEU A 147 7.00 1.26 16.14
N SER A 148 6.76 0.06 15.60
CA SER A 148 7.02 -1.20 16.30
C SER A 148 8.50 -1.35 16.66
N ALA A 149 9.40 -1.06 15.72
CA ALA A 149 10.86 -1.11 15.91
C ALA A 149 11.30 -0.16 17.03
N LEU A 150 10.79 1.06 17.04
CA LEU A 150 11.08 2.06 18.08
C LEU A 150 10.64 1.60 19.47
N VAL A 151 9.45 0.99 19.57
CA VAL A 151 8.95 0.45 20.84
C VAL A 151 9.78 -0.75 21.29
N ALA A 152 10.11 -1.66 20.37
CA ALA A 152 10.95 -2.83 20.65
C ALA A 152 12.35 -2.42 21.16
N GLU A 153 12.96 -1.42 20.52
CA GLU A 153 14.26 -0.87 20.93
C GLU A 153 14.20 -0.22 22.31
N LYS A 154 13.18 0.60 22.58
CA LYS A 154 12.98 1.25 23.89
C LYS A 154 12.77 0.24 25.03
N LEU A 155 12.13 -0.88 24.72
CA LEU A 155 11.90 -1.97 25.69
C LEU A 155 13.09 -2.95 25.77
N GLY A 156 14.12 -2.78 24.93
CA GLY A 156 15.29 -3.66 24.91
C GLY A 156 14.95 -5.11 24.56
N LEU A 157 13.96 -5.32 23.68
CA LEU A 157 13.53 -6.66 23.27
C LEU A 157 14.60 -7.38 22.48
N ASP A 158 14.64 -8.71 22.59
CA ASP A 158 15.51 -9.53 21.74
C ASP A 158 15.03 -9.52 20.28
N HIS A 159 15.83 -10.10 19.38
CA HIS A 159 15.53 -10.13 17.96
C HIS A 159 14.19 -10.83 17.65
N ARG A 160 13.88 -11.93 18.34
CA ARG A 160 12.66 -12.73 18.09
C ARG A 160 11.39 -11.97 18.46
N HIS A 161 11.39 -11.32 19.62
CA HIS A 161 10.26 -10.49 20.08
C HIS A 161 10.14 -9.22 19.23
N SER A 162 11.26 -8.61 18.83
CA SER A 162 11.26 -7.44 17.94
C SER A 162 10.66 -7.76 16.57
N LEU A 163 11.03 -8.89 15.97
CA LEU A 163 10.49 -9.34 14.69
C LEU A 163 8.99 -9.63 14.78
N ALA A 164 8.54 -10.28 15.85
CA ALA A 164 7.12 -10.52 16.09
C ALA A 164 6.34 -9.20 16.25
N LEU A 165 6.92 -8.20 16.93
CA LEU A 165 6.30 -6.87 17.10
C LEU A 165 6.26 -6.08 15.80
N LEU A 166 7.28 -6.23 14.96
CA LEU A 166 7.30 -5.65 13.61
C LEU A 166 6.17 -6.23 12.75
N GLY A 167 5.96 -7.55 12.82
CA GLY A 167 4.82 -8.23 12.18
C GLY A 167 3.46 -7.74 12.71
N CYS A 168 3.35 -7.49 14.02
CA CYS A 168 2.14 -6.89 14.62
C CYS A 168 1.85 -5.50 14.03
N GLY A 169 2.88 -4.67 13.87
CA GLY A 169 2.76 -3.35 13.27
C GLY A 169 2.37 -3.42 11.79
N ALA A 170 3.05 -4.26 11.01
CA ALA A 170 2.72 -4.46 9.60
C ALA A 170 1.29 -4.98 9.40
N ALA A 171 0.83 -5.94 10.20
CA ALA A 171 -0.54 -6.45 10.13
C ALA A 171 -1.58 -5.39 10.51
N SER A 172 -1.35 -4.60 11.56
CA SER A 172 -2.25 -3.49 11.90
C SER A 172 -2.33 -2.47 10.75
N ALA A 173 -1.18 -2.09 10.17
CA ALA A 173 -1.13 -1.12 9.08
C ALA A 173 -1.93 -1.57 7.84
N VAL A 174 -1.76 -2.82 7.40
CA VAL A 174 -2.49 -3.36 6.25
C VAL A 174 -3.98 -3.55 6.58
N ALA A 175 -4.31 -4.01 7.79
CA ALA A 175 -5.69 -4.15 8.22
C ALA A 175 -6.42 -2.80 8.20
N VAL A 176 -5.81 -1.76 8.76
CA VAL A 176 -6.36 -0.40 8.78
C VAL A 176 -6.43 0.21 7.38
N SER A 177 -5.52 -0.12 6.47
CA SER A 177 -5.53 0.47 5.13
C SER A 177 -6.59 -0.16 4.21
N PHE A 178 -6.84 -1.47 4.32
CA PHE A 178 -7.77 -2.20 3.44
C PHE A 178 -9.07 -2.69 4.07
N SER A 179 -9.27 -2.59 5.39
CA SER A 179 -10.41 -3.22 6.08
C SER A 179 -10.35 -4.76 6.01
N THR A 180 -9.16 -5.34 5.82
CA THR A 180 -8.99 -6.79 5.57
C THR A 180 -8.06 -7.44 6.58
N PRO A 181 -8.51 -7.66 7.83
CA PRO A 181 -7.64 -8.15 8.90
C PRO A 181 -7.06 -9.53 8.63
N ILE A 182 -7.81 -10.44 7.99
CA ILE A 182 -7.33 -11.79 7.68
C ILE A 182 -6.18 -11.71 6.67
N THR A 183 -6.35 -10.96 5.58
CA THR A 183 -5.30 -10.73 4.57
C THR A 183 -4.08 -10.08 5.19
N ALA A 184 -4.28 -9.11 6.09
CA ALA A 184 -3.19 -8.41 6.76
C ALA A 184 -2.35 -9.34 7.66
N VAL A 185 -2.98 -10.26 8.37
CA VAL A 185 -2.27 -11.27 9.19
C VAL A 185 -1.44 -12.19 8.31
N ILE A 186 -2.02 -12.71 7.22
CA ILE A 186 -1.30 -13.59 6.29
C ILE A 186 -0.12 -12.85 5.67
N PHE A 187 -0.35 -11.63 5.18
CA PHE A 187 0.70 -10.78 4.62
C PHE A 187 1.87 -10.56 5.60
N ALA A 188 1.57 -10.22 6.85
CA ALA A 188 2.61 -10.00 7.85
C ALA A 188 3.42 -11.27 8.15
N LEU A 189 2.77 -12.44 8.20
CA LEU A 189 3.45 -13.70 8.48
C LEU A 189 4.28 -14.20 7.30
N GLU A 190 3.77 -14.05 6.07
CA GLU A 190 4.41 -14.57 4.86
C GLU A 190 5.50 -13.63 4.34
N VAL A 191 5.22 -12.33 4.26
CA VAL A 191 6.09 -11.35 3.59
C VAL A 191 7.05 -10.69 4.57
N ILE A 192 6.61 -10.37 5.79
CA ILE A 192 7.42 -9.59 6.74
C ILE A 192 8.20 -10.50 7.69
N VAL A 193 7.54 -11.48 8.31
CA VAL A 193 8.16 -12.38 9.30
C VAL A 193 8.80 -13.61 8.65
N GLY A 194 8.15 -14.20 7.64
CA GLY A 194 8.67 -15.35 6.89
C GLY A 194 8.54 -16.71 7.57
N TYR A 195 7.83 -16.82 8.70
CA TYR A 195 7.57 -18.12 9.34
C TYR A 195 6.28 -18.15 10.17
N TYR A 196 5.67 -19.33 10.21
CA TYR A 196 4.41 -19.59 10.92
C TYR A 196 4.70 -20.28 12.26
N THR A 197 4.57 -19.56 13.36
CA THR A 197 4.53 -20.17 14.69
C THR A 197 3.34 -19.61 15.47
N LEU A 198 2.64 -20.46 16.24
CA LEU A 198 1.49 -20.03 17.05
C LEU A 198 1.82 -18.86 17.98
N TRP A 199 3.06 -18.77 18.42
CA TRP A 199 3.53 -17.70 19.30
C TRP A 199 3.58 -16.33 18.62
N VAL A 200 3.81 -16.27 17.30
CA VAL A 200 3.75 -15.02 16.50
C VAL A 200 2.36 -14.80 15.92
N PHE A 201 1.67 -15.87 15.55
CA PHE A 201 0.33 -15.78 14.95
C PHE A 201 -0.67 -15.05 15.84
N ALA A 202 -0.83 -15.49 17.10
CA ALA A 202 -1.80 -14.90 18.02
C ALA A 202 -1.61 -13.38 18.25
N PRO A 203 -0.41 -12.87 18.59
CA PRO A 203 -0.22 -11.43 18.79
C PRO A 203 -0.41 -10.63 17.50
N VAL A 204 -0.04 -11.18 16.33
CA VAL A 204 -0.26 -10.51 15.04
C VAL A 204 -1.76 -10.35 14.75
N VAL A 205 -2.57 -11.38 15.01
CA VAL A 205 -4.04 -11.30 14.90
C VAL A 205 -4.60 -10.25 15.87
N ILE A 206 -4.16 -10.26 17.12
CA ILE A 206 -4.60 -9.30 18.14
C ILE A 206 -4.28 -7.86 17.71
N ALA A 207 -3.07 -7.61 17.20
CA ALA A 207 -2.66 -6.30 16.73
C ALA A 207 -3.47 -5.83 15.51
N ALA A 208 -3.73 -6.72 14.55
CA ALA A 208 -4.58 -6.44 13.39
C ALA A 208 -6.01 -6.06 13.81
N MET A 209 -6.59 -6.79 14.78
CA MET A 209 -7.91 -6.49 15.35
C MET A 209 -7.93 -5.15 16.11
N ALA A 210 -6.91 -4.86 16.92
CA ALA A 210 -6.81 -3.58 17.61
C ALA A 210 -6.70 -2.41 16.61
N GLY A 211 -5.95 -2.59 15.52
CA GLY A 211 -5.92 -1.64 14.41
C GLY A 211 -7.28 -1.45 13.75
N MET A 212 -8.01 -2.54 13.47
CA MET A 212 -9.37 -2.48 12.92
C MET A 212 -10.34 -1.71 13.82
N MET A 213 -10.29 -1.91 15.14
CA MET A 213 -11.11 -1.15 16.08
C MET A 213 -10.83 0.36 15.98
N VAL A 214 -9.56 0.75 15.81
CA VAL A 214 -9.20 2.15 15.56
C VAL A 214 -9.73 2.62 14.20
N ARG A 215 -9.56 1.83 13.14
CA ARG A 215 -10.11 2.14 11.81
C ARG A 215 -11.61 2.42 11.91
N GLU A 216 -12.37 1.52 12.51
CA GLU A 216 -13.82 1.64 12.63
C GLU A 216 -14.23 2.87 13.43
N ALA A 217 -13.49 3.20 14.49
CA ALA A 217 -13.78 4.38 15.31
C ALA A 217 -13.58 5.71 14.58
N PHE A 218 -12.64 5.78 13.63
CA PHE A 218 -12.25 7.04 12.97
C PHE A 218 -12.69 7.16 11.51
N LEU A 219 -12.70 6.05 10.76
CA LEU A 219 -13.05 5.98 9.35
C LEU A 219 -14.39 5.29 9.09
N GLY A 220 -15.03 4.74 10.14
CA GLY A 220 -16.30 4.03 10.03
C GLY A 220 -16.16 2.58 9.59
N GLN A 221 -17.30 1.90 9.48
CA GLN A 221 -17.41 0.53 9.01
C GLN A 221 -17.72 0.51 7.51
N GLY A 222 -17.08 -0.40 6.78
CA GLY A 222 -17.32 -0.56 5.36
C GLY A 222 -16.31 -1.50 4.70
N THR A 223 -16.78 -2.21 3.67
CA THR A 223 -15.96 -2.90 2.70
C THR A 223 -15.40 -1.88 1.70
N LEU A 224 -14.20 -2.14 1.19
CA LEU A 224 -13.60 -1.28 0.16
C LEU A 224 -14.25 -1.48 -1.23
N PHE A 225 -14.85 -2.64 -1.45
CA PHE A 225 -15.49 -3.03 -2.70
C PHE A 225 -16.77 -3.80 -2.37
N ASP A 226 -17.83 -3.51 -3.12
CA ASP A 226 -19.08 -4.24 -3.04
C ASP A 226 -19.13 -5.25 -4.19
N LEU A 227 -19.04 -6.53 -3.82
CA LEU A 227 -18.99 -7.62 -4.78
C LEU A 227 -20.39 -8.15 -5.08
N PRO A 228 -20.82 -8.20 -6.35
CA PRO A 228 -22.04 -8.90 -6.71
C PRO A 228 -21.88 -10.40 -6.43
N ALA A 229 -22.94 -11.04 -5.92
CA ALA A 229 -22.95 -12.49 -5.74
C ALA A 229 -22.81 -13.16 -7.11
N ARG A 230 -21.75 -13.98 -7.28
CA ARG A 230 -21.48 -14.71 -8.51
C ARG A 230 -21.16 -16.16 -8.16
N GLU A 231 -21.90 -17.07 -8.77
CA GLU A 231 -21.68 -18.50 -8.63
C GLU A 231 -20.83 -19.01 -9.78
N LEU A 232 -20.08 -20.09 -9.57
CA LEU A 232 -19.45 -20.78 -10.69
C LEU A 232 -20.53 -21.41 -11.56
N ALA A 233 -20.63 -21.02 -12.83
CA ALA A 233 -21.55 -21.68 -13.74
C ALA A 233 -21.02 -23.02 -14.25
N SER A 234 -19.68 -23.23 -14.26
CA SER A 234 -19.08 -24.47 -14.76
C SER A 234 -17.71 -24.74 -14.15
N MET A 235 -17.36 -26.02 -13.96
CA MET A 235 -16.01 -26.42 -13.57
C MET A 235 -14.94 -26.04 -14.61
N TRP A 236 -15.33 -25.83 -15.87
CA TRP A 236 -14.39 -25.36 -16.90
C TRP A 236 -13.92 -23.91 -16.68
N GLU A 237 -14.64 -23.13 -15.87
CA GLU A 237 -14.18 -21.80 -15.46
C GLU A 237 -12.88 -21.89 -14.64
N LEU A 238 -12.62 -23.00 -13.94
CA LEU A 238 -11.35 -23.19 -13.22
C LEU A 238 -10.15 -23.17 -14.16
N LEU A 239 -10.27 -23.75 -15.36
CA LEU A 239 -9.20 -23.70 -16.36
C LEU A 239 -8.97 -22.26 -16.84
N SER A 240 -10.04 -21.46 -16.97
CA SER A 240 -9.94 -20.04 -17.29
C SER A 240 -9.28 -19.23 -16.17
N PHE A 241 -9.51 -19.56 -14.89
CA PHE A 241 -8.83 -18.95 -13.76
C PHE A 241 -7.33 -19.30 -13.77
N ALA A 242 -6.99 -20.56 -14.04
CA ALA A 242 -5.59 -20.99 -14.16
C ALA A 242 -4.85 -20.27 -15.29
N LEU A 243 -5.48 -20.15 -16.47
CA LEU A 243 -4.90 -19.42 -17.60
C LEU A 243 -4.70 -17.93 -17.29
N ARG A 244 -5.67 -17.30 -16.61
CA ARG A 244 -5.51 -15.93 -16.10
C ARG A 244 -4.33 -15.79 -15.14
N GLY A 245 -4.11 -16.78 -14.28
CA GLY A 245 -2.94 -16.82 -13.40
C GLY A 245 -1.61 -16.82 -14.17
N VAL A 246 -1.52 -17.58 -15.27
CA VAL A 246 -0.34 -17.59 -16.16
C VAL A 246 -0.15 -16.23 -16.81
N VAL A 247 -1.21 -15.62 -17.34
CA VAL A 247 -1.16 -14.29 -17.95
C VAL A 247 -0.70 -13.24 -16.93
N ALA A 248 -1.26 -13.25 -15.72
CA ALA A 248 -0.85 -12.37 -14.64
C ALA A 248 0.63 -12.55 -14.25
N ALA A 249 1.13 -13.79 -14.21
CA ALA A 249 2.54 -14.07 -13.93
C ALA A 249 3.48 -13.52 -15.02
N LEU A 250 3.09 -13.61 -16.29
CA LEU A 250 3.83 -13.01 -17.40
C LEU A 250 3.88 -11.48 -17.27
N PHE A 251 2.77 -10.84 -16.90
CA PHE A 251 2.73 -9.40 -16.64
C PHE A 251 3.56 -8.99 -15.43
N ALA A 252 3.52 -9.74 -14.33
CA ALA A 252 4.37 -9.50 -13.18
C ALA A 252 5.86 -9.56 -13.56
N ARG A 253 6.25 -10.54 -14.38
CA ARG A 253 7.61 -10.63 -14.93
C ARG A 253 7.95 -9.45 -15.86
N ALA A 254 7.02 -9.00 -16.69
CA ALA A 254 7.21 -7.83 -17.54
C ALA A 254 7.43 -6.56 -16.69
N GLN A 255 6.65 -6.37 -15.63
CA GLN A 255 6.79 -5.24 -14.71
C GLN A 255 8.18 -5.18 -14.06
N LEU A 256 8.74 -6.33 -13.66
CA LEU A 256 10.11 -6.41 -13.15
C LEU A 256 11.17 -5.96 -14.18
N GLY A 257 10.90 -6.12 -15.48
CA GLY A 257 11.76 -5.64 -16.56
C GLY A 257 11.56 -4.17 -16.93
N VAL A 258 10.32 -3.65 -16.84
CA VAL A 258 9.99 -2.27 -17.21
C VAL A 258 10.50 -1.26 -16.19
N ILE A 259 10.49 -1.59 -14.89
CA ILE A 259 10.98 -0.65 -13.86
C ILE A 259 12.45 -0.24 -14.11
N PRO A 260 13.42 -1.16 -14.32
CA PRO A 260 14.79 -0.79 -14.66
C PRO A 260 14.90 0.03 -15.95
N LEU A 261 14.08 -0.28 -16.96
CA LEU A 261 14.04 0.48 -18.21
C LEU A 261 13.60 1.94 -17.97
N MET A 262 12.56 2.15 -17.16
CA MET A 262 12.10 3.48 -16.77
C MET A 262 13.10 4.22 -15.90
N THR A 263 13.81 3.52 -15.02
CA THR A 263 14.94 4.10 -14.26
C THR A 263 16.03 4.59 -15.20
N GLY A 264 16.41 3.78 -16.19
CA GLY A 264 17.38 4.16 -17.22
C GLY A 264 16.92 5.33 -18.09
N PHE A 265 15.61 5.44 -18.37
CA PHE A 265 15.03 6.60 -19.05
C PHE A 265 15.25 7.89 -18.25
N TRP A 266 14.96 7.87 -16.94
CA TRP A 266 15.19 9.03 -16.06
C TRP A 266 16.67 9.41 -15.91
N GLU A 267 17.56 8.44 -15.97
CA GLU A 267 19.01 8.68 -15.95
C GLU A 267 19.49 9.34 -17.24
N ARG A 268 18.99 8.89 -18.41
CA ARG A 268 19.32 9.48 -19.72
C ARG A 268 18.81 10.90 -19.88
N LEU A 269 17.68 11.23 -19.27
CA LEU A 269 17.12 12.59 -19.30
C LEU A 269 17.98 13.59 -18.51
N ALA A 270 19.03 13.13 -17.79
CA ALA A 270 19.97 13.93 -17.01
C ALA A 270 19.31 14.88 -15.99
N LEU A 271 18.06 14.60 -15.60
CA LEU A 271 17.36 15.37 -14.58
C LEU A 271 17.88 15.02 -13.18
N PRO A 272 18.10 16.02 -12.30
CA PRO A 272 18.39 15.79 -10.90
C PRO A 272 17.32 14.90 -10.27
N ARG A 273 17.73 13.97 -9.40
CA ARG A 273 16.80 13.01 -8.75
C ARG A 273 15.61 13.69 -8.09
N LEU A 274 15.82 14.86 -7.51
CA LEU A 274 14.80 15.66 -6.82
C LEU A 274 13.76 16.28 -7.78
N MET A 275 14.05 16.41 -9.07
CA MET A 275 13.12 16.97 -10.07
C MET A 275 12.34 15.90 -10.82
N ARG A 276 12.78 14.64 -10.78
CA ARG A 276 12.14 13.53 -11.49
C ARG A 276 10.68 13.33 -11.10
N PRO A 277 10.27 13.39 -9.81
CA PRO A 277 8.86 13.21 -9.46
C PRO A 277 7.99 14.34 -10.03
N ALA A 278 8.47 15.60 -10.07
CA ALA A 278 7.72 16.70 -10.68
C ALA A 278 7.52 16.48 -12.18
N ALA A 279 8.57 16.07 -12.90
CA ALA A 279 8.49 15.76 -14.33
C ALA A 279 7.56 14.55 -14.61
N ALA A 280 7.61 13.52 -13.76
CA ALA A 280 6.68 12.40 -13.82
C ALA A 280 5.23 12.87 -13.56
N GLY A 281 5.03 13.79 -12.62
CA GLY A 281 3.73 14.39 -12.31
C GLY A 281 3.07 15.03 -13.52
N VAL A 282 3.85 15.71 -14.39
CA VAL A 282 3.34 16.26 -15.66
C VAL A 282 2.81 15.13 -16.55
N LEU A 283 3.60 14.08 -16.75
CA LEU A 283 3.23 12.96 -17.62
C LEU A 283 2.02 12.17 -17.06
N ILE A 284 1.96 11.97 -15.74
CA ILE A 284 0.84 11.34 -15.04
C ILE A 284 -0.43 12.18 -15.24
N GLY A 285 -0.34 13.50 -15.05
CA GLY A 285 -1.47 14.42 -15.24
C GLY A 285 -1.95 14.48 -16.69
N VAL A 286 -1.05 14.45 -17.66
CA VAL A 286 -1.43 14.37 -19.09
C VAL A 286 -2.14 13.05 -19.41
N ALA A 287 -1.66 11.93 -18.88
CA ALA A 287 -2.34 10.64 -19.04
C ALA A 287 -3.75 10.65 -18.41
N ALA A 288 -3.91 11.33 -17.28
CA ALA A 288 -5.18 11.46 -16.57
C ALA A 288 -6.24 12.27 -17.33
N LEU A 289 -5.84 13.18 -18.23
CA LEU A 289 -6.80 13.90 -19.09
C LEU A 289 -7.57 12.96 -20.01
N ALA A 290 -6.90 11.92 -20.51
CA ALA A 290 -7.52 10.91 -21.38
C ALA A 290 -8.12 9.75 -20.57
N PHE A 291 -7.50 9.40 -19.44
CA PHE A 291 -7.90 8.27 -18.60
C PHE A 291 -8.00 8.68 -17.12
N PRO A 292 -9.10 9.29 -16.67
CA PRO A 292 -9.24 9.79 -15.29
C PRO A 292 -9.05 8.71 -14.22
N HIS A 293 -9.54 7.49 -14.47
CA HIS A 293 -9.39 6.32 -13.58
C HIS A 293 -7.93 5.89 -13.34
N VAL A 294 -6.98 6.44 -14.10
CA VAL A 294 -5.56 6.19 -13.90
C VAL A 294 -5.03 6.92 -12.66
N LEU A 295 -5.64 8.00 -12.19
CA LEU A 295 -5.20 8.65 -10.95
C LEU A 295 -5.64 7.89 -9.69
N GLY A 296 -4.94 8.15 -8.59
CA GLY A 296 -5.20 7.60 -7.26
C GLY A 296 -5.07 6.08 -7.17
N LEU A 297 -5.59 5.53 -6.07
CA LEU A 297 -5.59 4.08 -5.80
C LEU A 297 -6.34 3.28 -6.87
N GLY A 298 -7.33 3.90 -7.52
CA GLY A 298 -8.21 3.24 -8.48
C GLY A 298 -9.35 2.47 -7.81
N ILE A 299 -9.86 2.92 -6.65
CA ILE A 299 -11.01 2.28 -5.99
C ILE A 299 -12.24 2.33 -6.89
N GLU A 300 -12.65 3.52 -7.33
CA GLU A 300 -13.76 3.73 -8.27
C GLU A 300 -13.64 2.86 -9.52
N GLY A 301 -12.50 2.91 -10.22
CA GLY A 301 -12.31 2.09 -11.43
C GLY A 301 -12.23 0.59 -11.14
N THR A 302 -11.80 0.15 -9.95
CA THR A 302 -11.88 -1.26 -9.57
C THR A 302 -13.34 -1.67 -9.33
N GLN A 303 -14.11 -0.85 -8.62
CA GLN A 303 -15.54 -1.09 -8.37
C GLN A 303 -16.32 -1.15 -9.70
N THR A 304 -16.14 -0.17 -10.59
CA THR A 304 -16.77 -0.16 -11.91
C THR A 304 -16.38 -1.39 -12.75
N ALA A 305 -15.14 -1.87 -12.65
CA ALA A 305 -14.72 -3.10 -13.31
C ALA A 305 -15.39 -4.36 -12.73
N LEU A 306 -15.55 -4.43 -11.41
CA LEU A 306 -16.24 -5.53 -10.74
C LEU A 306 -17.74 -5.57 -11.09
N GLU A 307 -18.34 -4.40 -11.32
CA GLU A 307 -19.73 -4.24 -11.78
C GLU A 307 -19.90 -4.49 -13.29
N GLY A 308 -18.80 -4.62 -14.05
CA GLY A 308 -18.84 -4.84 -15.49
C GLY A 308 -19.11 -3.57 -16.30
N GLY A 309 -18.87 -2.38 -15.74
CA GLY A 309 -19.20 -1.08 -16.33
C GLY A 309 -18.30 -0.62 -17.48
N PHE A 310 -17.21 -1.33 -17.78
CA PHE A 310 -16.29 -0.97 -18.88
C PHE A 310 -16.44 -1.87 -20.11
N GLY A 311 -16.17 -1.30 -21.28
CA GLY A 311 -16.00 -2.04 -22.52
C GLY A 311 -14.62 -2.70 -22.66
N ALA A 312 -14.49 -3.63 -23.62
CA ALA A 312 -13.24 -4.36 -23.89
C ALA A 312 -12.02 -3.45 -24.13
N GLY A 313 -12.24 -2.35 -24.88
CA GLY A 313 -11.20 -1.37 -25.17
C GLY A 313 -10.78 -0.57 -23.94
N GLU A 314 -11.72 -0.27 -23.04
CA GLU A 314 -11.46 0.48 -21.80
C GLU A 314 -10.69 -0.36 -20.80
N TYR A 315 -11.05 -1.63 -20.59
CA TYR A 315 -10.26 -2.54 -19.74
C TYR A 315 -8.80 -2.61 -20.20
N THR A 316 -8.60 -2.81 -21.50
CA THR A 316 -7.24 -2.92 -22.07
C THR A 316 -6.48 -1.59 -21.99
N GLY A 317 -7.15 -0.48 -22.32
CA GLY A 317 -6.56 0.87 -22.26
C GLY A 317 -6.17 1.26 -20.83
N LEU A 318 -7.08 1.11 -19.87
CA LEU A 318 -6.84 1.40 -18.46
C LEU A 318 -5.74 0.50 -17.88
N PHE A 319 -5.72 -0.78 -18.24
CA PHE A 319 -4.65 -1.69 -17.82
C PHE A 319 -3.27 -1.19 -18.29
N ILE A 320 -3.11 -0.93 -19.59
CA ILE A 320 -1.83 -0.53 -20.17
C ILE A 320 -1.39 0.82 -19.62
N VAL A 321 -2.28 1.82 -19.63
CA VAL A 321 -1.95 3.17 -19.19
C VAL A 321 -1.63 3.19 -17.69
N LYS A 322 -2.47 2.59 -16.84
CA LYS A 322 -2.19 2.53 -15.39
C LYS A 322 -0.87 1.82 -15.12
N TRP A 323 -0.59 0.71 -15.80
CA TRP A 323 0.67 -0.03 -15.62
C TRP A 323 1.90 0.81 -15.95
N LEU A 324 1.89 1.52 -17.08
CA LEU A 324 3.00 2.39 -17.48
C LEU A 324 3.16 3.58 -16.52
N VAL A 325 2.06 4.20 -16.11
CA VAL A 325 2.06 5.36 -15.21
C VAL A 325 2.54 4.97 -13.80
N VAL A 326 2.17 3.79 -13.31
CA VAL A 326 2.71 3.22 -12.05
C VAL A 326 4.22 3.01 -12.16
N CYS A 327 4.70 2.38 -13.25
CA CYS A 327 6.14 2.16 -13.45
C CYS A 327 6.91 3.49 -13.54
N LEU A 328 6.35 4.46 -14.24
CA LEU A 328 6.90 5.81 -14.37
C LEU A 328 7.01 6.50 -13.00
N ALA A 329 5.93 6.44 -12.20
CA ALA A 329 5.88 7.04 -10.87
C ALA A 329 6.95 6.41 -9.95
N LEU A 330 7.02 5.08 -9.86
CA LEU A 330 8.01 4.37 -9.05
C LEU A 330 9.44 4.72 -9.47
N ALA A 331 9.74 4.65 -10.78
CA ALA A 331 11.08 4.91 -11.29
C ALA A 331 11.52 6.38 -11.13
N SER A 332 10.56 7.31 -11.05
CA SER A 332 10.84 8.73 -10.83
C SER A 332 11.20 9.07 -9.38
N GLY A 333 10.89 8.19 -8.43
CA GLY A 333 11.10 8.42 -7.00
C GLY A 333 9.88 8.94 -6.25
N PHE A 334 8.67 8.86 -6.82
CA PHE A 334 7.46 9.09 -6.04
C PHE A 334 7.35 8.10 -4.89
N ALA A 335 6.79 8.56 -3.77
CA ALA A 335 6.62 7.78 -2.56
C ALA A 335 5.28 7.02 -2.60
N GLY A 336 5.33 5.71 -2.33
CA GLY A 336 4.14 4.86 -2.31
C GLY A 336 4.45 3.37 -2.49
N GLY A 337 3.41 2.55 -2.46
CA GLY A 337 3.48 1.10 -2.68
C GLY A 337 2.93 0.67 -4.04
N VAL A 338 3.12 -0.60 -4.37
CA VAL A 338 2.59 -1.20 -5.62
C VAL A 338 1.31 -2.00 -5.42
N PHE A 339 0.94 -2.28 -4.17
CA PHE A 339 -0.15 -3.20 -3.83
C PHE A 339 -1.52 -2.69 -4.31
N GLY A 340 -1.89 -1.44 -3.99
CA GLY A 340 -3.15 -0.85 -4.42
C GLY A 340 -3.33 -0.88 -5.96
N PRO A 341 -2.36 -0.34 -6.73
CA PRO A 341 -2.40 -0.43 -8.18
C PRO A 341 -2.42 -1.87 -8.73
N ALA A 342 -1.83 -2.84 -8.04
CA ALA A 342 -1.88 -4.24 -8.47
C ALA A 342 -3.31 -4.82 -8.39
N VAL A 343 -4.12 -4.41 -7.41
CA VAL A 343 -5.55 -4.78 -7.33
C VAL A 343 -6.31 -4.21 -8.53
N PHE A 344 -6.12 -2.92 -8.83
CA PHE A 344 -6.72 -2.28 -10.01
C PHE A 344 -6.31 -2.97 -11.31
N LEU A 345 -5.01 -3.22 -11.50
CA LEU A 345 -4.49 -3.90 -12.68
C LEU A 345 -5.03 -5.33 -12.79
N GLY A 346 -5.21 -6.03 -11.67
CA GLY A 346 -5.84 -7.35 -11.62
C GLY A 346 -7.30 -7.32 -12.09
N ALA A 347 -8.08 -6.34 -11.65
CA ALA A 347 -9.47 -6.15 -12.08
C ALA A 347 -9.56 -5.85 -13.58
N MET A 348 -8.73 -4.92 -14.07
CA MET A 348 -8.68 -4.57 -15.51
C MET A 348 -8.23 -5.73 -16.38
N LEU A 349 -7.21 -6.49 -15.95
CA LEU A 349 -6.75 -7.68 -16.66
C LEU A 349 -7.83 -8.76 -16.70
N GLY A 350 -8.55 -8.95 -15.59
CA GLY A 350 -9.68 -9.87 -15.51
C GLY A 350 -10.79 -9.51 -16.49
N GLY A 351 -11.20 -8.23 -16.53
CA GLY A 351 -12.22 -7.72 -17.45
C GLY A 351 -11.81 -7.79 -18.92
N ALA A 352 -10.55 -7.45 -19.23
CA ALA A 352 -10.00 -7.56 -20.59
C ALA A 352 -9.96 -9.03 -21.06
N PHE A 353 -9.49 -9.94 -20.20
CA PHE A 353 -9.44 -11.36 -20.50
C PHE A 353 -10.84 -11.93 -20.74
N TRP A 354 -11.81 -11.57 -19.89
CA TRP A 354 -13.21 -11.96 -20.05
C TRP A 354 -13.78 -11.48 -21.38
N SER A 355 -13.56 -10.20 -21.71
CA SER A 355 -14.03 -9.61 -22.96
C SER A 355 -13.48 -10.36 -24.18
N PHE A 356 -12.20 -10.74 -24.17
CA PHE A 356 -11.61 -11.55 -25.23
C PHE A 356 -12.21 -12.97 -25.30
N LEU A 357 -12.43 -13.59 -24.15
CA LEU A 357 -12.98 -14.94 -24.07
C LEU A 357 -14.44 -14.99 -24.55
N SER A 358 -15.24 -13.97 -24.25
CA SER A 358 -16.63 -13.87 -24.70
C SER A 358 -16.74 -13.86 -26.24
N LEU A 359 -15.72 -13.37 -26.95
CA LEU A 359 -15.67 -13.41 -28.42
C LEU A 359 -15.47 -14.82 -28.98
N THR A 360 -14.93 -15.75 -28.19
CA THR A 360 -14.72 -17.14 -28.60
C THR A 360 -15.99 -18.00 -28.51
N GLY A 361 -17.09 -17.46 -27.98
CA GLY A 361 -18.39 -18.13 -27.90
C GLY A 361 -18.48 -19.26 -26.86
N LEU A 362 -17.49 -19.37 -25.96
CA LEU A 362 -17.52 -20.33 -24.86
C LEU A 362 -18.60 -19.93 -23.83
N PRO A 363 -19.47 -20.86 -23.39
CA PRO A 363 -20.50 -20.60 -22.40
C PRO A 363 -19.87 -20.58 -21.01
N LEU A 364 -19.22 -19.48 -20.70
CA LEU A 364 -18.67 -19.18 -19.37
C LEU A 364 -19.53 -18.05 -18.78
N SER A 365 -19.54 -17.88 -17.46
CA SER A 365 -20.34 -16.85 -16.75
C SER A 365 -19.54 -15.68 -16.21
#